data_AF-A0A2V9Q3G1-F1
#
_entry.id   AF-A0A2V9Q3G1-F1
#
_cell.length_a   1.000
_cell.length_b   1.000
_cell.length_c   1.000
_cell.angle_alpha   90.00
_cell.angle_beta   90.00
_cell.angle_gamma   90.00
#
_symmetry.space_group_name_H-M   'P 1'
#
loop_
_entity.id
_entity.type
_entity.pdbx_description
1 polymer ?
#
loop_
_entity_poly.entity_id
_entity_poly.type
_entity_poly.pdbx_seq_one_letter_code
_entity_poly.pdbx_strand_id
1 'polypeptide(L)'
;KRKDLTMDDYQAVLEECRHCVMLGASTFNPSGHVKYGEQSISDSWIRGLTPAMASILDMDLTSGRMLNDNDQNSRSNVAVIGTDVVDNLFPGADPLNKEIRVEGQIYRVVGIGKKQGTTLGQSRDNYVAIPITTYLKQFGAHTSIRISGKANGVGTQLESAIDEA
;
A
#
# COMPACT_ATOMS: atom_id res chain seq x y z
N LYS A 1 -12.63 -15.57 -15.65
CA LYS A 1 -12.57 -14.18 -15.13
C LYS A 1 -12.59 -14.29 -13.60
N ARG A 2 -11.53 -13.88 -12.88
CA ARG A 2 -11.53 -13.91 -11.41
C ARG A 2 -12.58 -12.91 -10.90
N LYS A 3 -13.34 -13.29 -9.88
CA LYS A 3 -14.32 -12.42 -9.23
C LYS A 3 -13.58 -11.27 -8.55
N ASP A 4 -14.14 -10.06 -8.61
CA ASP A 4 -13.58 -8.92 -7.89
C ASP A 4 -13.81 -9.10 -6.39
N LEU A 5 -12.73 -8.96 -5.62
CA LEU A 5 -12.79 -9.02 -4.16
C LEU A 5 -13.03 -7.60 -3.61
N THR A 6 -13.77 -7.54 -2.52
CA THR A 6 -14.19 -6.30 -1.86
C THR A 6 -13.72 -6.28 -0.40
N MET A 7 -13.86 -5.13 0.26
CA MET A 7 -13.56 -5.01 1.69
C MET A 7 -14.49 -5.87 2.56
N ASP A 8 -15.71 -6.16 2.09
CA ASP A 8 -16.63 -7.06 2.79
C ASP A 8 -16.13 -8.51 2.72
N ASP A 9 -15.57 -8.93 1.58
CA ASP A 9 -14.91 -10.25 1.48
C ASP A 9 -13.68 -10.32 2.40
N TYR A 10 -12.89 -9.24 2.47
CA TYR A 10 -11.77 -9.17 3.41
C TYR A 10 -12.22 -9.29 4.88
N GLN A 11 -13.33 -8.63 5.23
CA GLN A 11 -13.89 -8.70 6.58
C GLN A 11 -14.40 -10.11 6.91
N ALA A 12 -15.09 -10.77 5.98
CA ALA A 12 -15.53 -12.15 6.16
C ALA A 12 -14.35 -13.10 6.39
N VAL A 13 -13.28 -12.99 5.60
CA VAL A 13 -12.06 -13.81 5.77
C VAL A 13 -11.38 -13.51 7.11
N LEU A 14 -11.38 -12.24 7.56
CA LEU A 14 -10.82 -11.86 8.85
C LEU A 14 -11.57 -12.51 10.02
N GLU A 15 -12.90 -12.61 9.93
CA GLU A 15 -13.76 -13.20 10.96
C GLU A 15 -13.69 -14.74 11.00
N GLU A 16 -13.49 -15.36 9.83
CA GLU A 16 -13.49 -16.82 9.69
C GLU A 16 -12.10 -17.46 9.80
N CYS A 17 -11.02 -16.73 9.50
CA CYS A 17 -9.70 -17.34 9.43
C CYS A 17 -9.11 -17.66 10.82
N ARG A 18 -9.23 -18.92 11.22
CA ARG A 18 -8.72 -19.43 12.51
C ARG A 18 -7.20 -19.64 12.57
N HIS A 19 -6.54 -19.71 11.41
CA HIS A 19 -5.11 -20.04 11.30
C HIS A 19 -4.25 -18.91 10.71
N CYS A 20 -4.85 -17.78 10.36
CA CYS A 20 -4.13 -16.62 9.86
C CYS A 20 -3.43 -15.90 11.01
N VAL A 21 -2.12 -15.73 10.91
CA VAL A 21 -1.33 -14.90 11.84
C VAL A 21 -1.48 -13.43 11.48
N MET A 22 -1.59 -13.17 10.18
CA MET A 22 -1.68 -11.83 9.64
C MET A 22 -2.52 -11.89 8.38
N LEU A 23 -3.47 -10.96 8.25
CA LEU A 23 -4.28 -10.74 7.06
C LEU A 23 -4.26 -9.26 6.72
N GLY A 24 -4.02 -8.96 5.45
CA GLY A 24 -4.05 -7.61 4.92
C GLY A 24 -4.74 -7.58 3.56
N ALA A 25 -5.21 -6.39 3.21
CA ALA A 25 -5.75 -6.11 1.90
C ALA A 25 -4.94 -5.01 1.20
N SER A 26 -4.80 -5.13 -0.11
CA SER A 26 -4.14 -4.14 -0.94
C SER A 26 -4.87 -3.89 -2.26
N THR A 27 -4.74 -2.68 -2.79
CA THR A 27 -5.09 -2.38 -4.19
C THR A 27 -3.84 -2.36 -5.06
N PHE A 28 -4.02 -2.43 -6.38
CA PHE A 28 -2.93 -2.38 -7.34
C PHE A 28 -3.25 -1.39 -8.47
N ASN A 29 -2.59 -0.24 -8.44
CA ASN A 29 -2.56 0.73 -9.54
C ASN A 29 -1.10 1.03 -9.90
N PRO A 30 -0.58 0.45 -11.00
CA PRO A 30 0.83 0.56 -11.36
C PRO A 30 1.20 1.83 -12.15
N SER A 31 0.27 2.74 -12.40
CA SER A 31 0.49 3.88 -13.31
C SER A 31 -0.14 5.15 -12.78
N GLY A 32 0.22 5.56 -11.57
CA GLY A 32 -0.28 6.78 -10.96
C GLY A 32 0.63 7.99 -11.13
N HIS A 33 -0.01 9.15 -11.25
CA HIS A 33 0.66 10.43 -11.33
C HIS A 33 0.85 11.06 -9.95
N VAL A 34 2.10 11.35 -9.62
CA VAL A 34 2.51 11.97 -8.35
C VAL A 34 3.28 13.26 -8.63
N LYS A 35 2.94 14.34 -7.92
CA LYS A 35 3.52 15.68 -8.12
C LYS A 35 3.92 16.33 -6.81
N TYR A 36 5.05 17.03 -6.82
CA TYR A 36 5.49 17.94 -5.76
C TYR A 36 6.17 19.18 -6.40
N GLY A 37 5.65 20.38 -6.11
CA GLY A 37 6.12 21.59 -6.80
C GLY A 37 6.02 21.45 -8.32
N GLU A 38 7.13 21.64 -9.02
CA GLU A 38 7.25 21.45 -10.48
C GLU A 38 7.68 20.03 -10.88
N GLN A 39 8.02 19.16 -9.93
CA GLN A 39 8.45 17.78 -10.20
C GLN A 39 7.27 16.83 -10.27
N SER A 40 7.31 15.86 -11.18
CA SER A 40 6.26 14.85 -11.34
C SER A 40 6.78 13.50 -11.82
N ILE A 41 6.11 12.43 -11.40
CA ILE A 41 6.28 11.05 -11.86
C ILE A 41 4.92 10.55 -12.34
N SER A 42 4.88 9.80 -13.45
CA SER A 42 3.62 9.36 -14.08
C SER A 42 3.40 7.84 -14.06
N ASP A 43 4.33 7.10 -13.48
CA ASP A 43 4.33 5.63 -13.45
C ASP A 43 4.53 5.07 -12.03
N SER A 44 4.29 5.88 -11.00
CA SER A 44 4.39 5.42 -9.61
C SER A 44 3.27 4.47 -9.25
N TRP A 45 3.59 3.42 -8.50
CA TRP A 45 2.59 2.49 -8.01
C TRP A 45 1.79 3.08 -6.85
N ILE A 46 0.52 3.37 -7.07
CA ILE A 46 -0.38 3.85 -6.01
C ILE A 46 -1.05 2.65 -5.36
N ARG A 47 -0.81 2.48 -4.07
CA ARG A 47 -1.23 1.32 -3.31
C ARG A 47 -2.09 1.74 -2.14
N GLY A 48 -3.35 1.31 -2.13
CA GLY A 48 -4.18 1.32 -0.94
C GLY A 48 -3.82 0.12 -0.08
N LEU A 49 -3.35 0.32 1.15
CA LEU A 49 -2.90 -0.74 2.05
C LEU A 49 -3.66 -0.71 3.38
N THR A 50 -4.00 -1.89 3.91
CA THR A 50 -4.29 -2.05 5.34
C THR A 50 -2.98 -2.03 6.16
N PRO A 51 -2.96 -1.61 7.43
CA PRO A 51 -1.76 -1.58 8.27
C PRO A 51 -0.94 -2.87 8.26
N ALA A 52 -1.60 -4.03 8.31
CA ALA A 52 -0.94 -5.34 8.27
C ALA A 52 -0.13 -5.58 6.98
N MET A 53 -0.46 -4.92 5.87
CA MET A 53 0.24 -5.13 4.60
C MET A 53 1.71 -4.68 4.64
N ALA A 54 2.05 -3.72 5.50
CA ALA A 54 3.44 -3.31 5.66
C ALA A 54 4.32 -4.50 6.07
N SER A 55 3.86 -5.29 7.05
CA SER A 55 4.55 -6.50 7.49
C SER A 55 4.43 -7.66 6.51
N ILE A 56 3.36 -7.73 5.70
CA ILE A 56 3.23 -8.77 4.65
C ILE A 56 4.20 -8.51 3.49
N LEU A 57 4.39 -7.24 3.12
CA LEU A 57 5.25 -6.81 2.01
C LEU A 57 6.70 -6.54 2.42
N ASP A 58 7.04 -6.79 3.69
CA ASP A 58 8.33 -6.52 4.31
C ASP A 58 8.79 -5.06 4.06
N MET A 59 7.86 -4.12 4.25
CA MET A 59 8.07 -2.68 4.12
C MET A 59 8.67 -2.12 5.40
N ASP A 60 10.00 -1.99 5.42
CA ASP A 60 10.71 -1.23 6.45
C ASP A 60 10.75 0.26 6.11
N LEU A 61 10.98 1.09 7.13
CA LEU A 61 11.13 2.54 6.96
C LEU A 61 12.57 2.99 7.15
N THR A 62 12.97 3.97 6.36
CA THR A 62 14.15 4.79 6.63
C THR A 62 13.82 5.84 7.71
N SER A 63 12.62 6.45 7.64
CA SER A 63 12.20 7.50 8.56
C SER A 63 10.68 7.65 8.62
N GLY A 64 10.20 8.34 9.66
CA GLY A 64 8.78 8.60 9.89
C GLY A 64 8.05 7.42 10.52
N ARG A 65 6.80 7.19 10.11
CA ARG A 65 5.93 6.12 10.61
C ARG A 65 5.18 5.44 9.48
N MET A 66 4.76 4.19 9.74
CA MET A 66 3.93 3.43 8.83
C MET A 66 2.46 3.89 8.94
N LEU A 67 1.64 3.51 7.96
CA LEU A 67 0.18 3.59 8.04
C LEU A 67 -0.32 2.75 9.23
N ASN A 68 -1.32 3.25 9.94
CA ASN A 68 -1.88 2.57 11.12
C ASN A 68 -3.42 2.54 11.08
N ASP A 69 -4.02 1.87 12.08
CA ASP A 69 -5.47 1.69 12.16
C ASP A 69 -6.21 3.04 12.26
N ASN A 70 -5.63 4.05 12.91
CA ASN A 70 -6.24 5.37 12.97
C ASN A 70 -6.32 6.00 11.57
N ASP A 71 -5.24 5.94 10.77
CA ASP A 71 -5.26 6.47 9.41
C ASP A 71 -6.30 5.76 8.53
N GLN A 72 -6.43 4.44 8.70
CA GLN A 72 -7.44 3.64 8.00
C GLN A 72 -8.86 4.01 8.43
N ASN A 73 -9.11 4.08 9.74
CA ASN A 73 -10.43 4.36 10.30
C ASN A 73 -10.91 5.78 9.96
N SER A 74 -10.02 6.77 10.01
CA SER A 74 -10.34 8.16 9.67
C SER A 74 -10.23 8.48 8.19
N ARG A 75 -9.82 7.51 7.35
CA ARG A 75 -9.56 7.72 5.91
C ARG A 75 -8.62 8.90 5.68
N SER A 76 -7.54 8.94 6.45
CA SER A 76 -6.58 10.03 6.44
C SER A 76 -5.90 10.18 5.08
N ASN A 77 -5.72 11.42 4.65
CA ASN A 77 -4.92 11.78 3.48
C ASN A 77 -3.42 11.83 3.85
N VAL A 78 -2.87 10.66 4.19
CA VAL A 78 -1.45 10.48 4.50
C VAL A 78 -0.83 9.44 3.58
N ALA A 79 0.48 9.56 3.34
CA ALA A 79 1.21 8.67 2.45
C ALA A 79 2.55 8.21 3.04
N VAL A 80 2.92 6.96 2.75
CA VAL A 80 4.28 6.45 2.85
C VAL A 80 4.83 6.34 1.43
N ILE A 81 6.03 6.86 1.17
CA ILE A 81 6.60 6.91 -0.18
C ILE A 81 7.90 6.10 -0.26
N GLY A 82 8.14 5.46 -1.40
CA GLY A 82 9.40 4.76 -1.68
C GLY A 82 10.51 5.71 -2.12
N THR A 83 11.75 5.22 -2.14
CA THR A 83 12.93 6.07 -2.37
C THR A 83 12.99 6.68 -3.75
N ASP A 84 12.46 6.01 -4.79
CA ASP A 84 12.44 6.60 -6.14
C ASP A 84 11.53 7.83 -6.19
N VAL A 85 10.43 7.83 -5.42
CA VAL A 85 9.55 9.00 -5.30
C VAL A 85 10.29 10.14 -4.60
N VAL A 86 11.09 9.84 -3.57
CA VAL A 86 11.92 10.84 -2.88
C VAL A 86 12.95 11.43 -3.83
N ASP A 87 13.72 10.59 -4.51
CA ASP A 87 14.83 11.02 -5.37
C ASP A 87 14.36 11.90 -6.54
N ASN A 88 13.20 11.60 -7.12
CA ASN A 88 12.65 12.35 -8.24
C ASN A 88 11.87 13.60 -7.82
N LEU A 89 11.13 13.57 -6.71
CA LEU A 89 10.27 14.68 -6.30
C LEU A 89 10.93 15.66 -5.31
N PHE A 90 11.90 15.21 -4.52
CA PHE A 90 12.48 15.98 -3.42
C PHE A 90 14.02 16.08 -3.51
N PRO A 91 14.59 16.58 -4.62
CA PRO A 91 16.04 16.68 -4.76
C PRO A 91 16.64 17.56 -3.66
N GLY A 92 17.33 16.92 -2.70
CA GLY A 92 17.96 17.58 -1.56
C GLY A 92 17.02 18.11 -0.48
N ALA A 93 15.75 17.70 -0.47
CA ALA A 93 14.78 18.12 0.54
C ALA A 93 14.21 16.93 1.33
N ASP A 94 13.99 17.10 2.63
CA ASP A 94 13.28 16.09 3.44
C ASP A 94 11.79 16.07 3.03
N PRO A 95 11.25 14.93 2.58
CA PRO A 95 9.85 14.82 2.19
C PRO A 95 8.90 14.71 3.40
N LEU A 96 9.39 14.35 4.60
CA LEU A 96 8.51 14.16 5.76
C LEU A 96 7.70 15.42 6.08
N ASN A 97 6.42 15.22 6.39
CA ASN A 97 5.41 16.24 6.64
C ASN A 97 5.10 17.18 5.46
N LYS A 98 5.72 17.00 4.29
CA LYS A 98 5.37 17.73 3.09
C LYS A 98 4.15 17.13 2.41
N GLU A 99 3.50 17.95 1.58
CA GLU A 99 2.32 17.57 0.82
C GLU A 99 2.69 17.22 -0.61
N ILE A 100 2.29 16.03 -1.06
CA ILE A 100 2.34 15.60 -2.46
C ILE A 100 0.93 15.55 -3.04
N ARG A 101 0.82 15.73 -4.35
CA ARG A 101 -0.42 15.46 -5.08
C ARG A 101 -0.34 14.09 -5.72
N VAL A 102 -1.29 13.22 -5.41
CA VAL A 102 -1.47 11.89 -6.00
C VAL A 102 -2.79 11.89 -6.73
N GLU A 103 -2.75 11.81 -8.06
CA GLU A 103 -3.97 11.84 -8.89
C GLU A 103 -4.86 13.05 -8.56
N GLY A 104 -4.23 14.21 -8.41
CA GLY A 104 -4.87 15.48 -8.08
C GLY A 104 -5.24 15.68 -6.59
N GLN A 105 -5.22 14.65 -5.76
CA GLN A 105 -5.53 14.75 -4.32
C GLN A 105 -4.28 14.97 -3.48
N ILE A 106 -4.40 15.76 -2.42
CA ILE A 106 -3.28 16.12 -1.53
C ILE A 106 -3.12 15.08 -0.44
N TYR A 107 -1.89 14.62 -0.24
CA TYR A 107 -1.48 13.69 0.81
C TYR A 107 -0.26 14.23 1.55
N ARG A 108 -0.28 14.15 2.89
CA ARG A 108 0.90 14.44 3.71
C ARG A 108 1.79 13.21 3.83
N VAL A 109 3.08 13.37 3.52
CA VAL A 109 4.07 12.30 3.68
C VAL A 109 4.33 12.08 5.18
N VAL A 110 4.11 10.86 5.65
CA VAL A 110 4.31 10.46 7.07
C VAL A 110 5.41 9.43 7.25
N GLY A 111 5.88 8.80 6.17
CA GLY A 111 6.94 7.80 6.22
C GLY A 111 7.69 7.70 4.90
N ILE A 112 8.96 7.31 4.99
CA ILE A 112 9.83 7.02 3.85
C ILE A 112 10.25 5.56 3.94
N GLY A 113 9.94 4.79 2.90
CA GLY A 113 10.36 3.39 2.77
C GLY A 113 11.87 3.22 2.77
N LYS A 114 12.34 2.09 3.29
CA LYS A 114 13.72 1.65 3.11
C LYS A 114 13.92 1.16 1.69
N LYS A 115 15.03 1.55 1.07
CA LYS A 115 15.39 1.14 -0.29
C LYS A 115 15.46 -0.39 -0.40
N GLN A 116 14.69 -0.96 -1.33
CA GLN A 116 14.66 -2.39 -1.65
C GLN A 116 15.34 -2.70 -3.00
N GLY A 117 15.52 -1.69 -3.86
CA GLY A 117 16.15 -1.79 -5.16
C GLY A 117 15.23 -2.41 -6.23
N THR A 118 15.87 -2.96 -7.26
CA THR A 118 15.19 -3.52 -8.44
C THR A 118 15.18 -5.05 -8.36
N THR A 119 14.03 -5.66 -8.63
CA THR A 119 13.89 -7.12 -8.73
C THR A 119 13.18 -7.46 -10.04
N LEU A 120 13.70 -8.43 -10.80
CA LEU A 120 13.16 -8.82 -12.11
C LEU A 120 12.92 -7.64 -13.07
N GLY A 121 13.83 -6.65 -13.04
CA GLY A 121 13.73 -5.45 -13.88
C GLY A 121 12.68 -4.42 -13.45
N GLN A 122 11.99 -4.62 -12.32
CA GLN A 122 11.02 -3.67 -11.76
C GLN A 122 11.56 -3.06 -10.47
N SER A 123 11.47 -1.73 -10.36
CA SER A 123 11.80 -1.06 -9.10
C SER A 123 10.76 -1.43 -8.04
N ARG A 124 11.25 -1.78 -6.85
CA ARG A 124 10.41 -1.94 -5.66
C ARG A 124 10.22 -0.64 -4.88
N ASP A 125 10.86 0.43 -5.34
CA ASP A 125 10.96 1.72 -4.64
C ASP A 125 10.10 2.82 -5.29
N ASN A 126 9.52 2.60 -6.48
CA ASN A 126 8.61 3.55 -7.14
C ASN A 126 7.15 3.32 -6.70
N TYR A 127 6.82 3.73 -5.47
CA TYR A 127 5.46 3.61 -4.94
C TYR A 127 5.03 4.75 -4.02
N VAL A 128 3.71 4.92 -3.93
CA VAL A 128 3.02 5.70 -2.91
C VAL A 128 1.98 4.80 -2.24
N ALA A 129 2.15 4.54 -0.95
CA ALA A 129 1.22 3.77 -0.13
C ALA A 129 0.32 4.71 0.69
N ILE A 130 -0.99 4.56 0.55
CA ILE A 130 -2.03 5.30 1.28
C ILE A 130 -2.96 4.32 1.99
N PRO A 131 -3.75 4.76 3.00
CA PRO A 131 -4.72 3.86 3.63
C PRO A 131 -5.70 3.30 2.59
N ILE A 132 -5.99 2.00 2.64
CA ILE A 132 -6.88 1.35 1.65
C ILE A 132 -8.27 2.02 1.60
N THR A 133 -8.78 2.48 2.74
CA THR A 133 -10.06 3.18 2.82
C THR A 133 -10.01 4.56 2.14
N THR A 134 -8.87 5.26 2.21
CA THR A 134 -8.63 6.51 1.48
C THR A 134 -8.51 6.27 -0.02
N TYR A 135 -7.81 5.20 -0.41
CA TYR A 135 -7.72 4.78 -1.82
C TYR A 135 -9.12 4.51 -2.40
N LEU A 136 -9.93 3.69 -1.73
CA LEU A 136 -11.28 3.34 -2.22
C LEU A 136 -12.21 4.56 -2.28
N LYS A 137 -12.03 5.55 -1.39
CA LYS A 137 -12.73 6.83 -1.45
C LYS A 137 -12.36 7.63 -2.71
N GLN A 138 -11.08 7.63 -3.11
CA GLN A 138 -10.61 8.41 -4.27
C GLN A 138 -10.90 7.72 -5.60
N PHE A 139 -10.61 6.43 -5.70
CA PHE A 139 -10.61 5.68 -6.97
C PHE A 139 -11.89 4.85 -7.21
N GLY A 140 -12.76 4.77 -6.20
CA GLY A 140 -14.05 4.10 -6.30
C GLY A 140 -14.13 2.85 -5.42
N ALA A 141 -15.27 2.68 -4.75
CA ALA A 141 -15.52 1.61 -3.78
C ALA A 141 -15.52 0.20 -4.39
N HIS A 142 -15.75 0.08 -5.70
CA HIS A 142 -15.74 -1.19 -6.43
C HIS A 142 -14.36 -1.55 -7.01
N THR A 143 -13.30 -0.88 -6.58
CA THR A 143 -11.94 -1.31 -6.95
C THR A 143 -11.68 -2.67 -6.34
N SER A 144 -11.38 -3.65 -7.21
CA SER A 144 -10.98 -4.99 -6.81
C SER A 144 -9.74 -4.94 -5.91
N ILE A 145 -9.81 -5.60 -4.75
CA ILE A 145 -8.69 -5.71 -3.81
C ILE A 145 -7.99 -7.07 -3.94
N ARG A 146 -6.81 -7.16 -3.34
CA ARG A 146 -6.10 -8.43 -3.12
C ARG A 146 -6.02 -8.65 -1.63
N ILE A 147 -6.54 -9.80 -1.18
CA ILE A 147 -6.37 -10.28 0.19
C ILE A 147 -5.07 -11.08 0.24
N SER A 148 -4.26 -10.85 1.25
CA SER A 148 -2.98 -11.53 1.46
C SER A 148 -2.85 -11.87 2.93
N GLY A 149 -2.27 -13.03 3.23
CA GLY A 149 -2.05 -13.44 4.60
C GLY A 149 -0.73 -14.15 4.81
N LYS A 150 -0.26 -14.13 6.06
CA LYS A 150 0.78 -15.03 6.56
C LYS A 150 0.09 -15.99 7.52
N ALA A 151 0.17 -17.29 7.25
CA ALA A 151 -0.35 -18.35 8.13
C ALA A 151 0.77 -18.87 9.04
N ASN A 152 0.40 -19.44 10.20
CA ASN A 152 1.34 -20.16 11.06
C ASN A 152 1.72 -21.47 10.36
N GLY A 153 2.87 -21.50 9.68
CA GLY A 153 3.35 -22.72 9.06
C GLY A 153 4.56 -22.50 8.16
N VAL A 154 5.68 -23.07 8.56
CA VAL A 154 6.91 -23.15 7.76
C VAL A 154 6.59 -23.79 6.39
N GLY A 155 6.61 -22.98 5.33
CA GLY A 155 6.93 -23.40 3.97
C GLY A 155 5.94 -24.24 3.15
N THR A 156 4.75 -24.65 3.63
CA THR A 156 3.94 -25.65 2.87
C THR A 156 2.41 -25.49 2.93
N GLN A 157 1.85 -24.33 3.29
CA GLN A 157 0.38 -24.15 3.37
C GLN A 157 -0.18 -22.95 2.61
N LEU A 158 0.57 -22.38 1.66
CA LEU A 158 0.02 -21.31 0.81
C LEU A 158 -1.02 -21.85 -0.21
N GLU A 159 -0.97 -23.15 -0.54
CA GLU A 159 -1.92 -23.77 -1.47
C GLU A 159 -3.27 -24.15 -0.82
N SER A 160 -3.31 -24.43 0.49
CA SER A 160 -4.52 -24.90 1.17
C SER A 160 -5.49 -23.78 1.57
N ALA A 161 -5.04 -22.52 1.69
CA ALA A 161 -5.90 -21.40 2.08
C ALA A 161 -6.72 -20.81 0.90
N ILE A 162 -6.44 -21.23 -0.33
CA ILE A 162 -7.16 -20.78 -1.53
C ILE A 162 -8.35 -21.69 -1.86
N ASP A 163 -8.38 -22.92 -1.32
CA ASP A 163 -9.39 -23.94 -1.64
C ASP A 163 -10.57 -24.01 -0.63
N GLU A 164 -10.59 -23.15 0.39
CA GLU A 164 -11.67 -23.11 1.40
C GLU A 164 -12.68 -21.95 1.22
N ALA A 165 -12.76 -21.32 0.04
CA ALA A 165 -13.72 -20.23 -0.26
C ALA A 165 -14.58 -20.47 -1.51
#